data_AF-A0A7L3TIZ1-F1
#
_entry.id   AF-A0A7L3TIZ1-F1
#
_cell.length_a   1.000
_cell.length_b   1.000
_cell.length_c   1.000
_cell.angle_alpha   90.00
_cell.angle_beta   90.00
_cell.angle_gamma   90.00
#
_symmetry.space_group_name_H-M   'P 1'
#
loop_
_entity.id
_entity.type
_entity.pdbx_description
1 polymer ?
#
loop_
_entity_poly.entity_id
_entity_poly.type
_entity_poly.pdbx_seq_one_letter_code
_entity_poly.pdbx_strand_id
1 'polypeptide(L)' 'ESRWGFGVARESVERKRFSYWTPEGGIWAVRYCYGDFVSLTSHRTFLPQSPLPSRVWVCL' A
#
# COMPACT_ATOMS: atom_id res chain seq x y z
N GLU A 1 -13.29 4.39 11.80
CA GLU A 1 -12.49 3.37 11.06
C GLU A 1 -11.10 3.93 10.80
N SER A 2 -10.05 3.15 11.08
CA SER A 2 -8.67 3.57 10.79
C SER A 2 -8.27 3.10 9.40
N ARG A 3 -7.85 4.03 8.53
CA ARG A 3 -7.25 3.71 7.22
C ARG A 3 -5.82 4.20 7.23
N TRP A 4 -4.90 3.32 6.86
CA TRP A 4 -3.49 3.65 6.78
C TRP A 4 -2.82 2.75 5.73
N GLY A 5 -1.62 3.13 5.30
CA GLY A 5 -0.81 2.33 4.39
C GLY A 5 0.67 2.59 4.59
N PHE A 6 1.50 1.65 4.16
CA PHE A 6 2.95 1.73 4.21
C PHE A 6 3.55 1.12 2.95
N GLY A 7 4.76 1.51 2.61
CA GLY A 7 5.45 1.01 1.43
C GLY A 7 6.57 1.93 0.98
N VAL A 8 6.92 1.83 -0.28
CA VAL A 8 7.96 2.63 -0.95
C VAL A 8 7.42 3.26 -2.22
N ALA A 9 8.04 4.37 -2.62
CA ALA A 9 7.76 5.03 -3.87
C ALA A 9 9.06 5.34 -4.60
N ARG A 10 9.02 5.37 -5.94
CA ARG A 10 10.10 5.92 -6.75
C ARG A 10 10.29 7.38 -6.37
N GLU A 11 11.53 7.84 -6.32
CA GLU A 11 11.85 9.25 -6.05
C GLU A 11 11.13 10.18 -7.04
N SER A 12 11.04 9.74 -8.30
CA SER A 12 10.41 10.44 -9.42
C SER A 12 8.87 10.35 -9.48
N VAL A 13 8.21 9.81 -8.44
CA VAL A 13 6.74 9.68 -8.44
C VAL A 13 6.06 11.04 -8.55
N GLU A 14 4.98 11.13 -9.32
CA GLU A 14 4.17 12.35 -9.39
C GLU A 14 3.45 12.58 -8.06
N ARG A 15 3.67 13.74 -7.43
CA ARG A 15 3.09 14.07 -6.11
C ARG A 15 1.85 14.97 -6.16
N LYS A 16 1.61 15.60 -7.32
CA LYS A 16 0.60 16.68 -7.47
C LYS A 16 -0.75 16.20 -7.99
N ARG A 17 -0.81 15.05 -8.65
CA ARG A 17 -2.05 14.45 -9.16
C ARG A 17 -2.39 13.21 -8.36
N PHE A 18 -3.66 12.80 -8.46
CA PHE A 18 -4.07 11.50 -7.94
C PHE A 18 -3.42 10.40 -8.80
N SER A 19 -2.26 9.94 -8.38
CA SER A 19 -1.64 8.76 -8.96
C SER A 19 -2.41 7.54 -8.50
N TYR A 20 -2.72 6.63 -9.42
CA TYR A 20 -3.11 5.29 -9.03
C TYR A 20 -1.96 4.68 -8.24
N TRP A 21 -2.24 4.25 -7.00
CA TRP A 21 -1.26 3.60 -6.14
C TRP A 21 -0.99 2.21 -6.71
N THR A 22 -0.13 2.14 -7.71
CA THR A 22 0.25 0.90 -8.40
C THR A 22 1.75 0.95 -8.71
N PRO A 23 2.35 -0.22 -9.01
CA PRO A 23 3.75 -0.28 -9.41
C PRO A 23 4.05 0.55 -10.66
N GLU A 24 3.12 0.66 -11.60
CA GLU A 24 3.26 1.49 -12.81
C GLU A 24 3.32 2.98 -12.46
N GLY A 25 2.57 3.40 -11.44
CA GLY A 25 2.67 4.73 -10.84
C GLY A 25 3.93 4.93 -10.01
N GLY A 26 4.79 3.92 -9.87
CA GLY A 26 6.01 3.97 -9.09
C GLY A 26 5.78 3.83 -7.58
N ILE A 27 4.69 3.18 -7.16
CA ILE A 27 4.35 2.96 -5.75
C ILE A 27 4.22 1.46 -5.49
N TRP A 28 4.88 0.97 -4.44
CA TRP A 28 4.71 -0.39 -3.92
C TRP A 28 4.31 -0.29 -2.46
N ALA A 29 3.09 -0.68 -2.13
CA ALA A 29 2.55 -0.48 -0.80
C ALA A 29 1.47 -1.50 -0.43
N VAL A 30 1.19 -1.59 0.86
CA VAL A 30 0.03 -2.29 1.42
C VAL A 30 -0.80 -1.25 2.17
N ARG A 31 -2.12 -1.33 2.01
CA ARG A 31 -3.06 -0.52 2.78
C ARG A 31 -3.93 -1.40 3.67
N TYR A 32 -4.27 -0.87 4.84
CA TYR A 32 -5.31 -1.40 5.71
C TYR A 32 -6.55 -0.50 5.58
N CYS A 33 -7.67 -1.08 5.16
CA CYS A 33 -8.95 -0.40 5.09
C CYS A 33 -10.11 -1.37 5.31
N TYR A 34 -11.11 -0.94 6.09
CA TYR A 34 -12.33 -1.71 6.34
C TYR A 34 -12.11 -3.12 6.93
N GLY A 35 -11.03 -3.32 7.70
CA GLY A 35 -10.70 -4.62 8.29
C GLY A 35 -9.76 -5.48 7.44
N ASP A 36 -9.47 -5.05 6.20
CA ASP A 36 -8.69 -5.86 5.27
C ASP A 36 -7.37 -5.20 4.87
N PHE A 37 -6.37 -6.04 4.70
CA PHE A 37 -5.12 -5.69 4.05
C PHE A 37 -5.23 -5.87 2.55
N VAL A 38 -4.87 -4.84 1.78
CA VAL A 38 -4.87 -4.86 0.32
C VAL A 38 -3.49 -4.47 -0.18
N SER A 39 -2.89 -5.35 -0.97
CA SER A 39 -1.70 -5.05 -1.77
C SER A 39 -2.06 -4.09 -2.90
N LEU A 40 -1.27 -3.03 -3.04
CA LEU A 40 -1.42 -1.99 -4.06
C LEU A 40 -0.63 -2.36 -5.33
N THR A 41 -0.86 -3.57 -5.81
CA THR A 41 -0.45 -4.08 -7.12
C THR A 41 -1.40 -3.59 -8.22
N SER A 42 -0.99 -3.72 -9.49
CA SER A 42 -1.79 -3.31 -10.66
C SER A 42 -3.18 -3.97 -10.65
N HIS A 43 -3.24 -5.24 -10.25
CA HIS A 43 -4.45 -5.90 -9.77
C HIS A 43 -4.43 -5.93 -8.24
N ARG A 44 -5.40 -5.30 -7.59
CA ARG A 44 -5.49 -5.29 -6.12
C ARG A 44 -5.68 -6.71 -5.59
N THR A 45 -4.80 -7.10 -4.67
CA THR A 45 -4.86 -8.42 -4.04
C THR A 45 -5.18 -8.24 -2.55
N PHE A 46 -6.26 -8.87 -2.09
CA PHE A 46 -6.54 -8.97 -0.66
C PHE A 46 -5.54 -9.96 -0.04
N LEU A 47 -4.90 -9.53 1.04
CA LEU A 47 -4.00 -10.39 1.78
C LEU A 47 -4.82 -11.18 2.81
N PRO A 48 -4.41 -12.43 3.14
CA PRO A 48 -5.03 -13.17 4.22
C PRO A 48 -5.08 -12.32 5.50
N GLN A 49 -6.21 -12.34 6.19
CA GLN A 49 -6.35 -11.60 7.45
C GLN A 49 -5.34 -12.13 8.47
N SER A 50 -4.34 -11.31 8.75
CA SER A 50 -3.46 -11.47 9.89
C SER A 50 -3.96 -10.57 11.03
N PRO A 51 -3.63 -10.89 12.29
CA PRO A 51 -3.85 -9.97 13.40
C PRO A 51 -3.27 -8.60 13.08
N LEU A 52 -3.93 -7.53 13.55
CA LEU A 52 -3.49 -6.16 13.28
C LEU A 52 -2.04 -6.00 13.80
N PRO A 53 -1.05 -5.73 12.93
CA PRO A 53 0.33 -5.64 13.34
C PRO A 53 0.55 -4.37 14.16
N SER A 54 1.29 -4.47 15.26
CA SER A 54 1.74 -3.32 16.06
C SER A 54 3.00 -2.66 15.51
N ARG A 55 3.76 -3.38 14.67
CA ARG A 55 4.95 -2.90 13.99
C ARG A 55 5.05 -3.54 12.60
N VAL A 56 5.50 -2.75 11.63
CA VAL A 56 5.69 -3.17 10.24
C VAL A 56 7.12 -2.91 9.82
N TRP A 57 7.69 -3.84 9.05
CA TRP A 57 8.98 -3.68 8.40
C TRP A 57 8.79 -3.51 6.89
N VAL A 58 9.58 -2.64 6.30
CA VAL A 58 9.67 -2.48 4.84
C VAL A 58 11.10 -2.80 4.45
N CYS A 59 11.28 -3.83 3.62
CA CYS A 59 12.58 -4.29 3.13
C CYS A 59 12.64 -4.09 1.61
N LEU A 60 13.78 -3.61 1.13
CA LEU A 60 14.09 -3.35 -0.27
C LEU A 60 15.10 -4.36 -0.80
#